data_AF-A0A2G2KRK6-F1
#
_entry.id   AF-A0A2G2KRK6-F1
#
_cell.length_a   1.000
_cell.length_b   1.000
_cell.length_c   1.000
_cell.angle_alpha   90.00
_cell.angle_beta   90.00
_cell.angle_gamma   90.00
#
_symmetry.space_group_name_H-M   'P 1'
#
loop_
_entity.id
_entity.type
_entity.pdbx_description
1 polymer ?
#
loop_
_entity_poly.entity_id
_entity_poly.type
_entity_poly.pdbx_seq_one_letter_code
_entity_poly.pdbx_strand_id
1 'polypeptide(L)'
;MEILRAVFIAGLPTMIVAFLMVFFAIKRGYLEQDENIEELKKRKKQAKKDKAEFKVNPVHSKWLFFGGGYYGIMALGTYAHVELVEVYEFFRDFSSISNFIDQISFGALIRLIIDSFLNIIPAFTWFLYWPKIFVMHSGWYWLGASYAGYHVGSYLANWFITRENESNLNS
;
A
#
# COMPACT_ATOMS: atom_id res chain seq x y z
N MET A 1 15.99 -18.05 13.72
CA MET A 1 16.16 -16.58 13.62
C MET A 1 14.91 -15.93 13.05
N GLU A 2 13.83 -15.84 13.84
CA GLU A 2 12.56 -15.25 13.40
C GLU A 2 12.65 -13.72 13.21
N ILE A 3 13.37 -13.03 14.11
CA ILE A 3 13.59 -11.58 14.04
C ILE A 3 14.23 -11.18 12.70
N LEU A 4 15.25 -11.90 12.23
CA LEU A 4 15.86 -11.62 10.93
C LEU A 4 14.84 -11.78 9.80
N ARG A 5 14.03 -12.84 9.82
CA ARG A 5 12.97 -13.03 8.82
C ARG A 5 11.96 -11.88 8.86
N ALA A 6 11.52 -11.45 10.04
CA ALA A 6 10.61 -10.32 10.20
C ALA A 6 11.22 -9.03 9.61
N VAL A 7 12.49 -8.76 9.86
CA VAL A 7 13.20 -7.60 9.28
C VAL A 7 13.26 -7.67 7.76
N PHE A 8 13.64 -8.82 7.19
CA PHE A 8 13.80 -8.94 5.72
C PHE A 8 12.48 -9.07 4.96
N ILE A 9 11.48 -9.75 5.52
CA ILE A 9 10.21 -10.05 4.83
C ILE A 9 9.15 -8.99 5.10
N ALA A 10 9.11 -8.40 6.29
CA ALA A 10 8.15 -7.35 6.63
C ALA A 10 8.82 -5.97 6.69
N GLY A 11 9.92 -5.82 7.42
CA GLY A 11 10.59 -4.53 7.61
C GLY A 11 11.04 -3.87 6.31
N LEU A 12 11.87 -4.54 5.52
CA LEU A 12 12.42 -3.97 4.27
C LEU A 12 11.34 -3.66 3.22
N PRO A 13 10.40 -4.57 2.91
CA PRO A 13 9.33 -4.23 1.97
C PRO A 13 8.47 -3.06 2.45
N THR A 14 8.10 -3.03 3.75
CA THR A 14 7.36 -1.90 4.30
C THR A 14 8.16 -0.59 4.21
N MET A 15 9.47 -0.63 4.44
CA MET A 15 10.35 0.53 4.30
C MET A 15 10.36 1.07 2.87
N ILE A 16 10.53 0.19 1.88
CA ILE A 16 10.54 0.58 0.46
C ILE A 16 9.20 1.18 0.06
N VAL A 17 8.10 0.52 0.40
CA VAL A 17 6.75 1.01 0.05
C VAL A 17 6.45 2.33 0.75
N ALA A 18 6.79 2.47 2.05
CA ALA A 18 6.61 3.71 2.78
C ALA A 18 7.43 4.85 2.17
N PHE A 19 8.70 4.60 1.83
CA PHE A 19 9.57 5.56 1.16
C PHE A 19 8.93 6.05 -0.14
N LEU A 20 8.55 5.13 -1.05
CA LEU A 20 7.97 5.50 -2.34
C LEU A 20 6.66 6.28 -2.18
N MET A 21 5.78 5.84 -1.29
CA MET A 21 4.49 6.49 -1.07
C MET A 21 4.65 7.90 -0.51
N VAL A 22 5.52 8.10 0.49
CA VAL A 22 5.76 9.44 1.06
C VAL A 22 6.51 10.32 0.07
N PHE A 23 7.55 9.80 -0.58
CA PHE A 23 8.35 10.54 -1.55
C PHE A 23 7.50 11.07 -2.71
N PHE A 24 6.69 10.21 -3.33
CA PHE A 24 5.82 10.64 -4.44
C PHE A 24 4.66 11.51 -3.97
N ALA A 25 4.19 11.37 -2.74
CA ALA A 25 3.20 12.27 -2.17
C ALA A 25 3.76 13.69 -2.03
N ILE A 26 4.99 13.84 -1.50
CA ILE A 26 5.64 15.14 -1.34
C ILE A 26 5.99 15.74 -2.70
N LYS A 27 6.63 14.97 -3.61
CA LYS A 27 6.98 15.46 -4.95
C LYS A 27 5.79 15.94 -5.79
N ARG A 28 4.60 15.40 -5.53
CA ARG A 28 3.36 15.79 -6.22
C ARG A 28 2.58 16.89 -5.49
N GLY A 29 3.12 17.41 -4.39
CA GLY A 29 2.48 18.43 -3.56
C GLY A 29 1.24 17.93 -2.81
N TYR A 30 1.07 16.61 -2.66
CA TYR A 30 -0.02 16.04 -1.88
C TYR A 30 0.26 16.21 -0.39
N LEU A 31 1.50 15.96 0.03
CA LEU A 31 2.00 16.25 1.38
C LEU A 31 2.95 17.44 1.30
N GLU A 32 2.83 18.37 2.24
CA GLU A 32 3.92 19.28 2.55
C GLU A 32 5.04 18.51 3.26
N GLN A 33 6.26 19.06 3.19
CA GLN A 33 7.40 18.49 3.90
C GLN A 33 7.15 18.58 5.41
N ASP A 34 7.46 17.50 6.14
CA ASP A 34 7.15 17.35 7.58
C ASP A 34 5.64 17.34 7.94
N GLU A 35 4.74 17.43 6.96
CA GLU A 35 3.29 17.32 7.17
C GLU A 35 2.93 15.87 7.57
N ASN A 36 2.21 15.73 8.68
CA ASN A 36 1.68 14.44 9.09
C ASN A 36 0.49 14.05 8.18
N ILE A 37 0.37 12.75 7.90
CA ILE A 37 -0.78 12.14 7.21
C ILE A 37 -2.13 12.61 7.75
N GLU A 38 -2.22 12.94 9.05
CA GLU A 38 -3.44 13.48 9.64
C GLU A 38 -3.88 14.82 9.03
N GLU A 39 -2.94 15.70 8.71
CA GLU A 39 -3.22 17.00 8.10
C GLU A 39 -3.70 16.83 6.65
N LEU A 40 -3.07 15.91 5.92
CA LEU A 40 -3.54 15.49 4.60
C LEU A 40 -4.97 14.95 4.62
N LYS A 41 -5.32 14.12 5.61
CA LYS A 41 -6.70 13.64 5.78
C LYS A 41 -7.67 14.77 6.08
N LYS A 42 -7.28 15.74 6.91
CA LYS A 42 -8.10 16.92 7.20
C LYS A 42 -8.33 17.73 5.92
N ARG A 43 -7.30 17.98 5.13
CA ARG A 43 -7.39 18.65 3.81
C ARG A 43 -8.32 17.91 2.86
N LYS A 44 -8.19 16.59 2.72
CA LYS A 44 -9.10 15.75 1.91
C LYS A 44 -10.55 15.82 2.39
N LYS A 45 -10.77 15.78 3.71
CA LYS A 45 -12.11 15.88 4.31
C LYS A 45 -12.72 17.27 4.10
N GLN A 46 -11.91 18.32 4.20
CA GLN A 46 -12.30 19.71 3.99
C GLN A 46 -12.66 19.95 2.52
N ALA A 47 -11.82 19.52 1.59
CA ALA A 47 -12.12 19.58 0.16
C ALA A 47 -13.44 18.87 -0.19
N LYS A 48 -13.72 17.71 0.43
CA LYS A 48 -15.01 17.01 0.26
C LYS A 48 -16.20 17.83 0.77
N LYS A 49 -16.06 18.56 1.89
CA LYS A 49 -17.10 19.45 2.42
C LYS A 49 -17.31 20.65 1.50
N ASP A 50 -16.22 21.23 1.01
CA ASP A 50 -16.23 22.41 0.15
C ASP A 50 -16.59 22.10 -1.31
N LYS A 51 -16.89 20.82 -1.60
CA LYS A 51 -17.09 20.29 -2.96
C LYS A 51 -15.94 20.64 -3.91
N ALA A 52 -14.75 20.85 -3.36
CA ALA A 52 -13.52 21.09 -4.08
C ALA A 52 -12.89 19.76 -4.50
N GLU A 53 -12.23 19.77 -5.66
CA GLU A 53 -11.63 18.56 -6.22
C GLU A 53 -10.29 18.25 -5.54
N PHE A 54 -10.20 17.11 -4.86
CA PHE A 54 -8.95 16.63 -4.26
C PHE A 54 -8.32 15.57 -5.18
N LYS A 55 -7.53 16.03 -6.16
CA LYS A 55 -6.89 15.14 -7.14
C LYS A 55 -5.63 14.50 -6.58
N VAL A 56 -5.73 13.21 -6.27
CA VAL A 56 -4.57 12.35 -6.06
C VAL A 56 -4.64 11.14 -6.99
N ASN A 57 -3.50 10.58 -7.36
CA ASN A 57 -3.48 9.38 -8.21
C ASN A 57 -4.20 8.19 -7.53
N PRO A 58 -4.64 7.17 -8.29
CA PRO A 58 -5.40 6.04 -7.74
C PRO A 58 -4.72 5.32 -6.57
N VAL A 59 -3.40 5.17 -6.62
CA VAL A 59 -2.62 4.48 -5.57
C VAL A 59 -2.64 5.28 -4.25
N HIS A 60 -2.39 6.59 -4.31
CA HIS A 60 -2.47 7.47 -3.14
C HIS A 60 -3.91 7.65 -2.65
N SER A 61 -4.88 7.62 -3.56
CA SER A 61 -6.30 7.61 -3.18
C SER A 61 -6.65 6.37 -2.35
N LYS A 62 -6.22 5.17 -2.79
CA LYS A 62 -6.39 3.90 -2.06
C LYS A 62 -5.62 3.89 -0.74
N TRP A 63 -4.38 4.37 -0.71
CA TRP A 63 -3.62 4.52 0.53
C TRP A 63 -4.36 5.38 1.56
N LEU A 64 -4.87 6.54 1.14
CA LEU A 64 -5.65 7.42 2.01
C LEU A 64 -7.01 6.83 2.38
N PHE A 65 -7.63 6.04 1.51
CA PHE A 65 -8.85 5.28 1.82
C PHE A 65 -8.63 4.31 2.97
N PHE A 66 -7.49 3.59 2.98
CA PHE A 66 -7.10 2.74 4.09
C PHE A 66 -6.59 3.51 5.33
N GLY A 67 -6.73 4.83 5.36
CA GLY A 67 -6.34 5.64 6.50
C GLY A 67 -4.88 6.11 6.45
N GLY A 68 -4.15 5.96 5.36
CA GLY A 68 -2.79 6.49 5.23
C GLY A 68 -1.81 5.99 6.31
N GLY A 69 -0.61 6.57 6.34
CA GLY A 69 0.40 6.25 7.33
C GLY A 69 0.71 4.75 7.42
N TYR A 70 1.14 4.26 8.58
CA TYR A 70 1.54 2.85 8.75
C TYR A 70 0.42 1.86 8.41
N TYR A 71 -0.75 2.04 9.03
CA TYR A 71 -1.88 1.13 8.81
C TYR A 71 -2.32 1.12 7.35
N GLY A 72 -2.36 2.30 6.70
CA GLY A 72 -2.69 2.41 5.29
C GLY A 72 -1.67 1.73 4.37
N ILE A 73 -0.36 1.76 4.71
CA ILE A 73 0.67 1.03 3.96
C ILE A 73 0.47 -0.48 4.11
N MET A 74 0.20 -0.98 5.32
CA MET A 74 -0.03 -2.40 5.55
C MET A 74 -1.28 -2.90 4.84
N ALA A 75 -2.39 -2.16 4.94
CA ALA A 75 -3.64 -2.50 4.27
C ALA A 75 -3.49 -2.43 2.74
N LEU A 76 -2.86 -1.38 2.19
CA LEU A 76 -2.62 -1.27 0.75
C LEU A 76 -1.73 -2.40 0.23
N GLY A 77 -0.64 -2.72 0.94
CA GLY A 77 0.25 -3.82 0.56
C GLY A 77 -0.45 -5.17 0.59
N THR A 78 -1.31 -5.39 1.60
CA THR A 78 -2.11 -6.62 1.70
C THR A 78 -3.15 -6.70 0.59
N TYR A 79 -3.85 -5.60 0.31
CA TYR A 79 -4.81 -5.49 -0.79
C TYR A 79 -4.14 -5.82 -2.14
N ALA A 80 -2.99 -5.20 -2.41
CA ALA A 80 -2.24 -5.44 -3.64
C ALA A 80 -1.76 -6.89 -3.73
N HIS A 81 -1.29 -7.48 -2.63
CA HIS A 81 -0.87 -8.87 -2.64
C HIS A 81 -2.03 -9.83 -2.93
N VAL A 82 -3.19 -9.65 -2.29
CA VAL A 82 -4.38 -10.47 -2.54
C VAL A 82 -4.85 -10.34 -3.99
N GLU A 83 -4.98 -9.11 -4.51
CA GLU A 83 -5.37 -8.90 -5.91
C GLU A 83 -4.37 -9.56 -6.89
N LEU A 84 -3.07 -9.46 -6.63
CA LEU A 84 -2.05 -10.06 -7.49
C LEU A 84 -2.11 -11.59 -7.47
N VAL A 85 -2.36 -12.21 -6.30
CA VAL A 85 -2.53 -13.65 -6.19
C VAL A 85 -3.77 -14.11 -6.93
N GLU A 86 -4.91 -13.43 -6.76
CA GLU A 86 -6.15 -13.78 -7.47
C GLU A 86 -6.03 -13.64 -8.97
N VAL A 87 -5.39 -12.57 -9.45
CA VAL A 87 -5.13 -12.39 -10.89
C VAL A 87 -4.20 -13.49 -11.41
N TYR A 88 -3.16 -13.84 -10.65
CA TYR A 88 -2.26 -14.92 -11.01
C TYR A 88 -2.97 -16.28 -11.08
N GLU A 89 -3.80 -16.60 -10.08
CA GLU A 89 -4.58 -17.84 -10.03
C GLU A 89 -5.59 -17.90 -11.17
N PHE A 90 -6.30 -16.81 -11.43
CA PHE A 90 -7.21 -16.68 -12.56
C PHE A 90 -6.52 -17.01 -13.88
N PHE A 91 -5.32 -16.45 -14.14
CA PHE A 91 -4.59 -16.77 -15.37
C PHE A 91 -4.01 -18.19 -15.40
N ARG A 92 -3.60 -18.75 -14.25
CA ARG A 92 -3.06 -20.12 -14.18
C ARG A 92 -4.12 -21.17 -14.52
N ASP A 93 -5.38 -20.91 -14.17
CA ASP A 93 -6.48 -21.84 -14.41
C ASP A 93 -6.84 -21.97 -15.90
N PHE A 94 -6.36 -21.05 -16.75
CA PHE A 94 -6.46 -21.17 -18.20
C PHE A 94 -5.21 -21.83 -18.80
N SER A 95 -5.37 -23.05 -19.31
CA SER A 95 -4.27 -23.81 -19.95
C SER A 95 -3.78 -23.25 -21.29
N SER A 96 -4.52 -22.30 -21.91
CA SER A 96 -4.15 -21.59 -23.14
C SER A 96 -5.00 -20.32 -23.33
N ILE A 97 -4.50 -19.30 -24.04
CA ILE A 97 -5.24 -18.06 -24.39
C ILE A 97 -6.49 -18.35 -25.22
N SER A 98 -6.50 -19.42 -26.03
CA SER A 98 -7.70 -19.85 -26.75
C SER A 98 -8.79 -20.30 -25.79
N ASN A 99 -8.42 -21.10 -24.78
CA ASN A 99 -9.35 -21.57 -23.75
C ASN A 99 -9.84 -20.43 -22.87
N PHE A 100 -9.03 -19.39 -22.66
CA PHE A 100 -9.43 -18.18 -21.96
C PHE A 100 -10.57 -17.44 -22.66
N ILE A 101 -10.47 -17.21 -23.98
CA ILE A 101 -11.51 -16.49 -24.74
C ILE A 101 -12.81 -17.32 -24.80
N ASP A 102 -12.71 -18.63 -24.90
CA ASP A 102 -13.89 -19.52 -24.96
C ASP A 102 -14.56 -19.71 -23.59
N GLN A 103 -13.81 -19.58 -22.48
CA GLN A 103 -14.30 -19.82 -21.12
C GLN A 103 -14.52 -18.55 -20.30
N ILE A 104 -14.19 -17.35 -20.83
CA ILE A 104 -14.48 -16.08 -20.17
C ILE A 104 -15.99 -15.83 -20.18
N SER A 105 -16.69 -16.49 -19.26
CA SER A 105 -18.11 -16.33 -19.07
C SER A 105 -18.40 -14.99 -18.40
N PHE A 106 -19.59 -14.45 -18.65
CA PHE A 106 -20.10 -13.30 -17.91
C PHE A 106 -20.06 -13.53 -16.39
N GLY A 107 -20.25 -14.78 -15.94
CA GLY A 107 -20.11 -15.18 -14.54
C GLY A 107 -18.69 -15.05 -13.99
N ALA A 108 -17.66 -15.40 -14.78
CA ALA A 108 -16.26 -15.22 -14.39
C ALA A 108 -15.91 -13.74 -14.21
N LEU A 109 -16.42 -12.87 -15.09
CA LEU A 109 -16.22 -11.43 -14.97
C LEU A 109 -16.91 -10.84 -13.73
N ILE A 110 -18.16 -11.24 -13.47
CA ILE A 110 -18.88 -10.83 -12.24
C ILE A 110 -18.11 -11.29 -11.00
N ARG A 111 -17.61 -12.53 -11.00
CA ARG A 111 -16.85 -13.08 -9.88
C ARG A 111 -15.58 -12.27 -9.60
N LEU A 112 -14.79 -11.94 -10.63
CA LEU A 112 -13.61 -11.07 -10.46
C LEU A 112 -13.95 -9.72 -9.84
N ILE A 113 -15.08 -9.12 -10.23
CA ILE A 113 -15.55 -7.86 -9.64
C ILE A 113 -15.92 -8.06 -8.17
N ILE A 114 -16.67 -9.11 -7.84
CA ILE A 114 -17.07 -9.41 -6.45
C ILE A 114 -15.84 -9.67 -5.58
N ASP A 115 -14.91 -10.50 -6.05
CA ASP A 115 -13.68 -10.86 -5.33
C ASP A 115 -12.84 -9.60 -5.08
N SER A 116 -12.73 -8.70 -6.08
CA SER A 116 -12.07 -7.39 -5.92
C SER A 116 -12.68 -6.53 -4.80
N PHE A 117 -14.00 -6.56 -4.60
CA PHE A 117 -14.63 -5.87 -3.47
C PHE A 117 -14.35 -6.58 -2.13
N LEU A 118 -14.34 -7.91 -2.12
CA LEU A 118 -14.08 -8.70 -0.92
C LEU A 118 -12.62 -8.60 -0.46
N ASN A 119 -11.67 -8.31 -1.36
CA ASN A 119 -10.25 -8.09 -1.05
C ASN A 119 -9.97 -6.93 -0.10
N ILE A 120 -10.95 -6.04 0.07
CA ILE A 120 -10.90 -4.98 1.08
C ILE A 120 -10.89 -5.57 2.51
N ILE A 121 -11.54 -6.72 2.72
CA ILE A 121 -11.64 -7.37 4.04
C ILE A 121 -10.27 -7.85 4.55
N PRO A 122 -9.49 -8.68 3.81
CA PRO A 122 -8.15 -9.07 4.25
C PRO A 122 -7.22 -7.85 4.35
N ALA A 123 -7.42 -6.81 3.56
CA ALA A 123 -6.66 -5.56 3.68
C ALA A 123 -6.89 -4.86 5.04
N PHE A 124 -8.14 -4.70 5.49
CA PHE A 124 -8.43 -4.15 6.82
C PHE A 124 -8.03 -5.08 7.96
N THR A 125 -8.01 -6.39 7.71
CA THR A 125 -7.66 -7.43 8.68
C THR A 125 -6.28 -8.03 8.42
N TRP A 126 -5.34 -7.23 7.90
CA TRP A 126 -4.03 -7.70 7.44
C TRP A 126 -3.26 -8.48 8.51
N PHE A 127 -3.41 -8.11 9.78
CA PHE A 127 -2.78 -8.77 10.92
C PHE A 127 -3.31 -10.19 11.16
N LEU A 128 -4.49 -10.54 10.63
CA LEU A 128 -5.03 -11.90 10.58
C LEU A 128 -4.70 -12.61 9.26
N TYR A 129 -4.43 -11.85 8.20
CA TYR A 129 -4.11 -12.38 6.87
C TYR A 129 -2.69 -12.96 6.83
N TRP A 130 -1.68 -12.15 7.16
CA TRP A 130 -0.28 -12.53 7.00
C TRP A 130 0.17 -13.74 7.83
N PRO A 131 -0.34 -13.99 9.05
CA PRO A 131 -0.05 -15.22 9.78
C PRO A 131 -0.51 -16.50 9.09
N LYS A 132 -1.42 -16.42 8.11
CA LYS A 132 -1.85 -17.56 7.28
C LYS A 132 -0.88 -17.85 6.14
N ILE A 133 -0.09 -16.84 5.74
CA ILE A 133 0.85 -16.90 4.61
C ILE A 133 2.26 -17.24 5.11
N PHE A 134 2.67 -16.65 6.23
CA PHE A 134 3.99 -16.87 6.82
C PHE A 134 3.87 -17.60 8.16
N VAL A 135 4.84 -18.47 8.45
CA VAL A 135 4.99 -19.07 9.78
C VAL A 135 5.48 -18.00 10.74
N MET A 136 4.55 -17.42 11.51
CA MET A 136 4.80 -16.42 12.55
C MET A 136 4.60 -17.06 13.92
N HIS A 137 5.68 -17.29 14.66
CA HIS A 137 5.59 -17.78 16.04
C HIS A 137 5.27 -16.63 17.00
N SER A 138 5.80 -15.44 16.74
CA SER A 138 5.50 -14.22 17.48
C SER A 138 5.21 -13.06 16.55
N GLY A 139 3.92 -12.71 16.40
CA GLY A 139 3.48 -11.60 15.55
C GLY A 139 4.08 -10.24 15.95
N TRP A 140 4.58 -10.10 17.18
CA TRP A 140 5.22 -8.87 17.65
C TRP A 140 6.53 -8.55 16.93
N TYR A 141 7.32 -9.56 16.56
CA TYR A 141 8.56 -9.31 15.79
C TYR A 141 8.24 -8.78 14.39
N TRP A 142 7.21 -9.34 13.76
CA TRP A 142 6.73 -8.92 12.46
C TRP A 142 6.15 -7.51 12.50
N LEU A 143 5.28 -7.24 13.49
CA LEU A 143 4.70 -5.93 13.71
C LEU A 143 5.78 -4.87 13.99
N GLY A 144 6.73 -5.17 14.88
CA GLY A 144 7.83 -4.27 15.22
C GLY A 144 8.73 -3.99 14.02
N ALA A 145 9.07 -5.03 13.24
CA ALA A 145 9.90 -4.88 12.05
C ALA A 145 9.23 -4.03 10.97
N SER A 146 7.97 -4.30 10.60
CA SER A 146 7.25 -3.49 9.62
C SER A 146 7.01 -2.06 10.10
N TYR A 147 6.72 -1.87 11.39
CA TYR A 147 6.55 -0.53 11.97
C TYR A 147 7.85 0.28 11.94
N ALA A 148 8.98 -0.33 12.30
CA ALA A 148 10.29 0.29 12.17
C ALA A 148 10.62 0.61 10.70
N GLY A 149 10.35 -0.33 9.79
CA GLY A 149 10.52 -0.13 8.36
C GLY A 149 9.73 1.07 7.83
N TYR A 150 8.45 1.19 8.21
CA TYR A 150 7.62 2.32 7.84
C TYR A 150 8.20 3.67 8.27
N HIS A 151 8.66 3.78 9.52
CA HIS A 151 9.25 5.03 10.04
C HIS A 151 10.54 5.37 9.33
N VAL A 152 11.43 4.39 9.15
CA VAL A 152 12.70 4.60 8.43
C VAL A 152 12.42 5.02 6.99
N GLY A 153 11.49 4.36 6.28
CA GLY A 153 11.15 4.71 4.90
C GLY A 153 10.56 6.11 4.77
N SER A 154 9.65 6.48 5.67
CA SER A 154 9.02 7.81 5.68
C SER A 154 10.03 8.91 6.03
N TYR A 155 10.94 8.64 6.97
CA TYR A 155 12.02 9.55 7.33
C TYR A 155 12.98 9.76 6.16
N LEU A 156 13.42 8.67 5.52
CA LEU A 156 14.31 8.73 4.36
C LEU A 156 13.69 9.53 3.22
N ALA A 157 12.38 9.38 2.97
CA ALA A 157 11.70 10.13 1.92
C ALA A 157 11.75 11.64 2.16
N ASN A 158 11.48 12.09 3.39
CA ASN A 158 11.59 13.50 3.76
C ASN A 158 13.04 14.00 3.63
N TRP A 159 14.00 13.25 4.19
CA TRP A 159 15.41 13.59 4.16
C TRP A 159 15.97 13.73 2.73
N PHE A 160 15.60 12.83 1.83
CA PHE A 160 16.02 12.88 0.43
C PHE A 160 15.50 14.15 -0.27
N ILE A 161 14.26 14.54 -0.01
CA ILE A 161 13.67 15.74 -0.60
C ILE A 161 14.28 17.02 -0.02
N THR A 162 14.58 17.06 1.28
CA THR A 162 15.30 18.18 1.90
C THR A 162 16.61 18.43 1.16
N ARG A 163 17.40 17.38 0.94
CA ARG A 163 18.70 17.49 0.26
C ARG A 163 18.59 17.88 -1.21
N GLU A 164 17.59 17.36 -1.91
CA GLU A 164 17.32 17.74 -3.31
C GLU A 164 17.02 19.25 -3.39
N ASN A 165 16.16 19.78 -2.52
CA ASN A 165 15.81 21.20 -2.48
C ASN A 165 17.03 22.09 -2.13
N GLU A 166 17.85 21.69 -1.15
CA GLU A 166 19.08 22.41 -0.79
C GLU A 166 20.08 22.47 -1.96
N SER A 167 20.22 21.38 -2.73
CA SER A 167 21.12 21.37 -3.90
C SER A 167 20.65 22.31 -5.01
N ASN A 168 19.33 22.41 -5.26
CA ASN A 168 18.76 23.27 -6.30
C ASN A 168 18.83 24.77 -5.95
N LEU A 169 18.91 25.14 -4.67
CA LEU A 169 19.07 26.53 -4.23
C LEU A 169 20.52 27.02 -4.35
N ASN A 170 21.48 26.10 -4.42
CA ASN A 170 22.91 26.39 -4.49
C ASN A 170 23.51 26.24 -5.91
N SER A 171 22.68 25.94 -6.92
CA SER A 171 23.04 25.82 -8.35
C SER A 171 22.56 27.02 -9.15
#